data_AF-A0A7V9D8F2-F1
#
_entry.id   AF-A0A7V9D8F2-F1
#
_cell.length_a   1.000
_cell.length_b   1.000
_cell.length_c   1.000
_cell.angle_alpha   90.00
_cell.angle_beta   90.00
_cell.angle_gamma   90.00
#
_symmetry.space_group_name_H-M   'P 1'
#
loop_
_entity.id
_entity.type
_entity.pdbx_description
1 polymer ?
#
loop_
_entity_poly.entity_id
_entity_poly.type
_entity_poly.pdbx_seq_one_letter_code
_entity_poly.pdbx_strand_id
1 'polypeptide(L)' 'MEIEGHPTQDVVEELERRGAIRIEGDIQGPRPDTLRFLAEQLDSGEGFWLFLPHTSFMTGFDELPV' A
#
# COMPACT_ATOMS: atom_id res chain seq x y z
N MET A 1 7.54 19.79 14.40
CA MET A 1 6.26 19.11 14.62
C MET A 1 6.60 17.65 14.68
N GLU A 2 6.68 17.08 15.87
CA GLU A 2 6.87 15.64 16.02
C GLU A 2 5.53 14.99 15.71
N ILE A 3 5.51 14.16 14.66
CA ILE A 3 4.35 13.33 14.35
C ILE A 3 4.54 12.08 15.22
N GLU A 4 3.84 12.00 16.34
CA GLU A 4 3.77 10.76 17.13
C GLU A 4 3.08 9.68 16.28
N GLY A 5 3.72 8.53 16.07
CA GLY A 5 3.15 7.38 15.33
C GLY A 5 3.99 6.88 14.16
N HIS A 6 3.43 5.96 13.36
CA HIS A 6 4.00 5.49 12.10
C HIS A 6 3.33 6.27 10.94
N PRO A 7 3.85 7.45 10.54
CA PRO A 7 3.14 8.35 9.62
C PRO A 7 2.82 7.71 8.27
N THR A 8 3.65 6.75 7.83
CA THR A 8 3.40 6.00 6.61
C THR A 8 2.27 4.97 6.80
N GLN A 9 2.18 4.33 7.97
CA GLN A 9 1.06 3.45 8.31
C GLN A 9 -0.25 4.24 8.30
N ASP A 10 -0.31 5.38 8.98
CA ASP A 10 -1.51 6.22 9.07
C ASP A 10 -2.00 6.66 7.69
N VAL A 11 -1.08 7.05 6.80
CA VAL A 11 -1.40 7.41 5.41
C VAL A 11 -1.98 6.22 4.65
N VAL A 12 -1.39 5.03 4.79
CA VAL A 12 -1.87 3.83 4.10
C VAL A 12 -3.24 3.40 4.63
N GLU A 13 -3.46 3.43 5.95
CA GLU A 13 -4.76 3.14 6.56
C GLU A 13 -5.85 4.12 6.09
N GLU A 14 -5.54 5.42 6.01
CA GLU A 14 -6.48 6.42 5.51
C GLU A 14 -6.77 6.26 4.00
N LEU A 15 -5.77 5.84 3.21
CA LEU A 15 -5.95 5.52 1.79
C LEU A 15 -6.87 4.30 1.63
N GLU A 16 -6.64 3.22 2.37
CA GLU A 16 -7.50 2.03 2.38
C GLU A 16 -8.94 2.38 2.78
N ARG A 17 -9.11 3.21 3.82
CA ARG A 17 -10.43 3.71 4.26
C ARG A 17 -11.18 4.48 3.16
N ARG A 18 -10.46 5.15 2.26
CA ARG A 18 -11.01 5.89 1.11
C ARG A 18 -11.18 5.03 -0.15
N GLY A 19 -10.89 3.74 -0.08
CA GLY A 19 -11.06 2.79 -1.17
C GLY A 19 -9.80 2.52 -1.99
N ALA A 20 -8.63 2.97 -1.55
CA ALA A 20 -7.37 2.49 -2.13
C ALA A 20 -7.18 1.01 -1.78
N ILE A 21 -6.42 0.31 -2.62
CA ILE A 21 -6.18 -1.12 -2.46
C ILE A 21 -4.69 -1.32 -2.24
N ARG A 22 -4.34 -1.92 -1.10
CA ARG A 22 -2.98 -2.34 -0.81
C ARG A 22 -2.68 -3.65 -1.51
N ILE A 23 -1.57 -3.67 -2.25
CA ILE A 23 -1.08 -4.87 -2.94
C ILE A 23 0.36 -5.11 -2.56
N GLU A 24 0.67 -6.35 -2.20
CA GLU A 24 2.05 -6.78 -2.01
C GLU A 24 2.80 -6.90 -3.33
N GLY A 25 4.02 -6.38 -3.34
CA GLY A 25 4.90 -6.40 -4.50
C GLY A 25 6.35 -6.20 -4.10
N ASP A 26 7.21 -6.11 -5.10
CA ASP A 26 8.62 -5.75 -4.93
C ASP A 26 8.97 -4.57 -5.84
N ILE A 27 10.27 -4.30 -6.00
CA ILE A 27 10.76 -3.20 -6.84
C ILE A 27 10.39 -3.35 -8.33
N GLN A 28 10.05 -4.55 -8.80
CA GLN A 28 9.52 -4.81 -10.13
C GLN A 28 8.01 -4.55 -10.22
N GLY A 29 7.36 -4.28 -9.08
CA GLY A 29 5.94 -3.96 -8.98
C GLY A 29 5.11 -5.03 -8.28
N PRO A 30 3.77 -4.90 -8.35
CA PRO A 30 2.84 -5.86 -7.76
C PRO A 30 2.90 -7.21 -8.47
N ARG A 31 2.53 -8.30 -7.76
CA ARG A 31 2.47 -9.64 -8.37
C ARG A 31 1.46 -9.66 -9.54
N PRO A 32 1.82 -10.18 -10.73
CA PRO A 32 0.94 -10.18 -11.90
C PRO A 32 -0.42 -10.85 -11.67
N ASP A 33 -0.45 -11.93 -10.89
CA ASP A 33 -1.69 -12.64 -10.57
C ASP A 33 -2.64 -11.79 -9.72
N THR A 34 -2.10 -11.02 -8.77
CA THR A 34 -2.89 -10.11 -7.94
C THR A 34 -3.44 -8.94 -8.76
N LEU A 35 -2.65 -8.41 -9.70
CA LEU A 35 -3.11 -7.38 -10.63
C LEU A 35 -4.24 -7.87 -11.53
N ARG A 36 -4.13 -9.09 -12.07
CA ARG A 36 -5.17 -9.69 -12.89
C ARG A 36 -6.47 -9.84 -12.12
N PHE A 37 -6.42 -10.36 -10.90
CA PHE A 37 -7.60 -10.49 -10.04
C PHE A 37 -8.26 -9.13 -9.76
N LEU A 38 -7.46 -8.10 -9.48
CA LEU A 38 -8.00 -6.77 -9.22
C LEU A 38 -8.56 -6.10 -10.47
N ALA A 39 -7.95 -6.31 -11.63
CA ALA A 39 -8.49 -5.80 -12.90
C ALA A 39 -9.83 -6.45 -13.27
N GLU A 40 -10.12 -7.67 -12.80
CA GLU A 40 -11.42 -8.32 -12.97
C GLU A 40 -12.49 -7.75 -12.01
N GLN A 41 -12.07 -7.22 -10.85
CA GLN A 41 -12.97 -6.66 -9.83
C GLN A 41 -13.21 -5.17 -9.98
N LEU A 42 -12.21 -4.44 -10.45
CA LEU A 42 -12.26 -3.00 -10.66
C LEU A 42 -12.67 -2.79 -12.12
N ASP A 43 -13.88 -2.28 -12.31
CA ASP A 43 -14.32 -1.75 -13.60
C ASP A 43 -13.28 -0.77 -14.17
N SER A 44 -13.29 -0.53 -15.49
CA SER A 44 -12.27 0.32 -16.11
C SER A 44 -12.19 1.71 -15.47
N GLY A 45 -11.02 2.09 -14.96
CA GLY A 45 -10.78 3.37 -14.31
C GLY A 45 -9.30 3.79 -14.39
N GLU A 46 -9.04 5.09 -14.32
CA GLU A 46 -7.69 5.65 -14.30
C GLU A 46 -7.18 5.80 -12.85
N GLY A 47 -5.90 5.50 -12.64
CA GLY A 47 -5.26 5.59 -11.32
C GLY A 47 -3.74 5.57 -11.43
N PHE A 48 -3.06 5.57 -10.29
CA PHE A 48 -1.60 5.47 -10.21
C PHE A 48 -1.18 4.49 -9.11
N TRP A 49 0.04 3.96 -9.24
CA TRP A 49 0.64 3.06 -8.27
C TRP A 49 1.54 3.83 -7.29
N LEU A 50 1.42 3.53 -6.00
CA LEU A 50 2.33 4.01 -4.97
C LEU A 50 3.14 2.85 -4.42
N PHE A 51 4.45 2.89 -4.61
CA PHE A 51 5.39 1.91 -4.07
C PHE A 51 6.12 2.48 -2.85
N LEU A 52 6.01 1.79 -1.71
CA LEU A 52 6.60 2.19 -0.43
C LEU A 52 7.58 1.11 0.05
N PRO A 53 8.86 1.15 -0.38
CA PRO A 53 9.86 0.19 0.06
C PRO A 53 10.16 0.34 1.56
N HIS A 54 10.02 -0.76 2.29
CA HIS A 54 10.22 -0.81 3.74
C HIS A 54 11.64 -0.40 4.18
N THR A 55 12.62 -0.52 3.29
CA THR A 55 14.00 -0.08 3.55
C THR A 55 14.17 1.44 3.57
N SER A 56 13.26 2.19 2.95
CA SER A 56 13.36 3.64 2.80
C SER A 56 12.27 4.40 3.55
N PHE A 57 11.14 3.73 3.83
CA PHE A 57 10.01 4.32 4.54
C PHE A 57 9.78 3.54 5.83
N MET A 58 9.60 4.27 6.94
CA MET A 58 9.17 3.68 8.21
C MET A 58 7.67 3.37 8.12
N THR A 59 7.34 2.26 7.46
CA THR A 59 5.96 1.90 7.13
C THR A 59 5.14 1.45 8.33
N GLY A 60 5.78 1.06 9.44
CA GLY A 60 5.10 0.52 10.64
C GLY A 60 4.60 -0.92 10.48
N PHE A 61 4.53 -1.45 9.26
CA PHE A 61 4.04 -2.81 8.98
C PHE A 61 4.99 -3.93 9.41
N ASP A 62 6.23 -3.58 9.75
CA ASP A 62 7.26 -4.53 10.20
C ASP A 62 7.13 -4.87 11.69
N GLU A 63 6.35 -4.08 12.43
CA GLU A 63 6.13 -4.29 13.85
C GLU A 63 5.08 -5.39 14.04
N LEU A 64 5.54 -6.64 14.02
CA LEU A 64 4.73 -7.79 14.40
C LEU A 64 4.10 -7.56 15.78
N PRO A 65 2.81 -7.92 15.99
CA PRO A 65 2.23 -7.86 17.33
C PRO A 65 3.01 -8.82 18.25
N VAL A 66 3.47 -8.29 19.38
CA VAL A 66 4.07 -9.07 20.48
C VAL A 66 2.99 -9.83 21.24
#